data_AF-A0A3Q0MFB8-F1
#
_entry.id   AF-A0A3Q0MFB8-F1
#
_cell.length_a   1.000
_cell.length_b   1.000
_cell.length_c   1.000
_cell.angle_alpha   90.00
_cell.angle_beta   90.00
_cell.angle_gamma   90.00
#
_symmetry.space_group_name_H-M   'P 1'
#
loop_
_entity.id
_entity.type
_entity.pdbx_description
1 polymer ?
#
loop_
_entity_poly.entity_id
_entity_poly.type
_entity_poly.pdbx_seq_one_letter_code
_entity_poly.pdbx_strand_id
1 'polypeptide(L)'
;MSFSGESGLRKVGLGGIHPLTQRYCAEAKMKHKQRELLAYIELESGTVLIDIVKLTRNGRSYYFQGKRWLRNQYGLGCDDCTSESGDKLNISILSRRHAPKWIEGKVLRVSERAKERYEFWLSNGR
;
A
#
# COMPACT_ATOMS: atom_id res chain seq x y z
N MET A 1 73.19 -1.92 12.67
CA MET A 1 72.69 -3.29 12.90
C MET A 1 71.20 -3.17 13.20
N SER A 2 70.38 -3.31 12.15
CA SER A 2 69.56 -4.50 11.84
C SER A 2 68.23 -4.43 12.60
N PHE A 3 67.08 -4.00 12.04
CA PHE A 3 66.30 -4.54 10.90
C PHE A 3 66.07 -6.05 10.98
N SER A 4 64.87 -6.45 11.41
CA SER A 4 64.17 -7.74 11.25
C SER A 4 62.79 -7.57 11.92
N GLY A 5 61.60 -7.75 11.35
CA GLY A 5 61.03 -8.07 10.03
C GLY A 5 59.52 -7.76 10.17
N GLU A 6 58.80 -7.18 9.20
CA GLU A 6 58.21 -7.88 8.04
C GLU A 6 57.50 -9.19 8.46
N SER A 7 56.22 -9.45 8.19
CA SER A 7 55.39 -9.09 7.04
C SER A 7 53.91 -9.36 7.34
N GLY A 8 53.01 -8.68 6.63
CA GLY A 8 51.59 -9.06 6.66
C GLY A 8 50.59 -8.07 6.06
N LEU A 9 51.03 -6.94 5.54
CA LEU A 9 50.16 -5.99 4.83
C LEU A 9 49.86 -6.54 3.42
N ARG A 10 48.73 -7.24 3.27
CA ARG A 10 48.20 -7.63 1.96
C ARG A 10 46.98 -6.80 1.57
N LYS A 11 47.28 -5.69 0.89
CA LYS A 11 46.86 -5.35 -0.47
C LYS A 11 45.43 -5.74 -0.89
N VAL A 12 44.53 -4.76 -0.95
CA VAL A 12 43.54 -4.45 -2.01
C VAL A 12 42.96 -3.07 -1.63
N GLY A 13 42.65 -2.11 -2.49
CA GLY A 13 42.68 -1.94 -3.92
C GLY A 13 42.23 -0.50 -4.16
N LEU A 14 42.80 0.11 -5.20
CA LEU A 14 42.46 1.43 -5.69
C LEU A 14 40.95 1.55 -5.99
N GLY A 15 40.37 2.72 -5.77
CA GLY A 15 39.04 3.04 -6.27
C GLY A 15 38.42 4.23 -5.56
N GLY A 16 38.82 5.44 -5.94
CA GLY A 16 37.98 6.60 -5.64
C GLY A 16 36.59 6.40 -6.24
N ILE A 17 35.56 6.89 -5.56
CA ILE A 17 34.33 7.53 -6.09
C ILE A 17 33.55 8.04 -4.87
N HIS A 18 33.69 9.36 -4.66
CA HIS A 18 32.65 10.33 -4.24
C HIS A 18 31.88 10.18 -2.90
N PRO A 19 31.83 11.25 -2.05
CA PRO A 19 30.94 11.33 -0.90
C PRO A 19 29.53 11.79 -1.33
N LEU A 20 28.75 10.94 -1.96
CA LEU A 20 27.31 11.16 -2.13
C LEU A 20 26.63 9.85 -2.53
N THR A 21 25.57 9.49 -1.80
CA THR A 21 24.56 8.47 -2.13
C THR A 21 24.96 6.99 -2.05
N GLN A 22 24.95 6.43 -0.83
CA GLN A 22 24.44 5.06 -0.61
C GLN A 22 23.35 5.14 0.47
N ARG A 23 22.12 5.42 0.04
CA ARG A 23 21.09 4.42 -0.30
C ARG A 23 20.58 3.72 0.94
N TYR A 24 19.47 4.25 1.45
CA TYR A 24 18.32 3.49 1.92
C TYR A 24 18.67 2.13 2.52
N CYS A 25 18.71 2.07 3.86
CA CYS A 25 18.52 0.86 4.65
C CYS A 25 17.15 0.22 4.32
N ALA A 26 17.02 -0.36 3.13
CA ALA A 26 15.86 -1.09 2.66
C ALA A 26 16.18 -2.60 2.60
N GLU A 27 16.84 -3.11 3.64
CA GLU A 27 17.04 -4.54 3.84
C GLU A 27 16.31 -5.01 5.10
N ALA A 28 15.00 -4.79 5.12
CA ALA A 28 14.08 -5.65 5.85
C ALA A 28 13.30 -6.47 4.81
N LYS A 29 13.93 -7.55 4.34
CA LYS A 29 13.24 -8.65 3.67
C LYS A 29 12.23 -9.26 4.65
N MET A 30 11.00 -8.76 4.61
CA MET A 30 9.84 -9.51 5.07
C MET A 30 8.86 -9.57 3.92
N LYS A 31 8.29 -10.75 3.67
CA LYS A 31 7.11 -10.94 2.82
C LYS A 31 5.94 -10.14 3.42
N HIS A 32 5.93 -8.83 3.29
CA HIS A 32 4.78 -8.00 3.61
C HIS A 32 3.77 -8.23 2.49
N LYS A 33 2.93 -9.26 2.67
CA LYS A 33 1.66 -9.42 1.95
C LYS A 33 1.04 -8.02 1.85
N GLN A 34 0.99 -7.43 0.66
CA GLN A 34 0.58 -6.04 0.42
C GLN A 34 -0.71 -5.77 1.20
N ARG A 35 -0.59 -5.14 2.39
CA ARG A 35 -1.75 -4.82 3.25
C ARG A 35 -2.49 -3.60 2.71
N GLU A 36 -1.92 -2.96 1.71
CA GLU A 36 -2.51 -1.87 0.96
C GLU A 36 -3.21 -2.47 -0.26
N LEU A 37 -4.51 -2.25 -0.36
CA LEU A 37 -5.35 -2.70 -1.47
C LEU A 37 -6.02 -1.49 -2.09
N LEU A 38 -6.27 -1.55 -3.40
CA LEU A 38 -7.18 -0.62 -4.04
C LEU A 38 -8.60 -0.94 -3.56
N ALA A 39 -9.38 0.09 -3.25
CA ALA A 39 -10.77 -0.05 -2.84
C ALA A 39 -11.61 1.09 -3.39
N TYR A 40 -12.88 0.77 -3.63
CA TYR A 40 -13.95 1.72 -3.87
C TYR A 40 -14.39 2.31 -2.53
N ILE A 41 -14.45 3.63 -2.46
CA ILE A 41 -14.79 4.43 -1.29
C ILE A 41 -15.92 5.38 -1.71
N GLU A 42 -17.08 5.26 -1.09
CA GLU A 42 -18.16 6.22 -1.31
C GLU A 42 -17.85 7.55 -0.62
N LEU A 43 -17.84 8.67 -1.35
CA LEU A 43 -17.58 9.99 -0.77
C LEU A 43 -18.89 10.73 -0.46
N GLU A 44 -19.61 11.15 -1.50
CA GLU A 44 -20.82 11.95 -1.37
C GLU A 44 -21.79 11.60 -2.52
N SER A 45 -23.05 11.31 -2.15
CA SER A 45 -24.26 11.09 -2.97
C SER A 45 -24.05 10.83 -4.48
N GLY A 46 -23.34 9.74 -4.80
CA GLY A 46 -23.16 9.29 -6.20
C GLY A 46 -21.74 9.35 -6.76
N THR A 47 -20.74 9.77 -5.97
CA THR A 47 -19.32 9.69 -6.36
C THR A 47 -18.59 8.59 -5.60
N VAL A 48 -17.83 7.78 -6.34
CA VAL A 48 -17.01 6.69 -5.80
C VAL A 48 -15.54 7.01 -6.07
N LEU A 49 -14.75 7.10 -5.02
CA LEU A 49 -13.31 7.28 -5.08
C LEU A 49 -12.62 5.90 -5.06
N ILE A 50 -11.73 5.67 -6.02
CA ILE A 50 -10.78 4.57 -5.98
C ILE A 50 -9.52 5.09 -5.29
N ASP A 51 -9.25 4.58 -4.09
CA ASP A 51 -8.04 4.91 -3.33
C ASP A 51 -7.39 3.64 -2.75
N ILE A 52 -6.21 3.80 -2.20
CA ILE A 52 -5.47 2.76 -1.51
C ILE A 52 -5.89 2.76 -0.03
N VAL A 53 -6.44 1.64 0.42
CA VAL A 53 -6.79 1.40 1.82
C VAL A 53 -5.83 0.39 2.43
N LYS A 54 -5.49 0.58 3.71
CA LYS A 54 -4.59 -0.31 4.43
C LYS A 54 -5.36 -1.21 5.39
N LEU A 55 -5.20 -2.51 5.29
CA LEU A 55 -5.84 -3.47 6.18
C LEU A 55 -5.19 -3.45 7.56
N THR A 56 -6.02 -3.58 8.59
CA THR A 56 -5.55 -3.84 9.96
C THR A 56 -4.81 -5.16 10.05
N ARG A 57 -4.00 -5.34 11.11
CA ARG A 57 -3.26 -6.59 11.36
C ARG A 57 -4.16 -7.83 11.35
N ASN A 58 -5.40 -7.68 11.82
CA ASN A 58 -6.39 -8.75 11.89
C ASN A 58 -7.17 -8.93 10.57
N GLY A 59 -7.00 -8.03 9.60
CA GLY A 59 -7.67 -8.09 8.29
C GLY A 59 -9.17 -7.80 8.29
N ARG A 60 -9.73 -7.39 9.44
CA ARG A 60 -11.19 -7.19 9.63
C ARG A 60 -11.64 -5.73 9.51
N SER A 61 -10.70 -4.81 9.32
CA SER A 61 -10.98 -3.37 9.26
C SER A 61 -9.95 -2.67 8.39
N TYR A 62 -10.24 -1.44 7.99
CA TYR A 62 -9.44 -0.66 7.07
C TYR A 62 -8.93 0.61 7.73
N TYR A 63 -7.77 1.09 7.30
CA TYR A 63 -7.26 2.42 7.56
C TYR A 63 -7.36 3.21 6.27
N PHE A 64 -8.06 4.33 6.34
CA PHE A 64 -8.24 5.26 5.23
C PHE A 64 -8.20 6.68 5.77
N GLN A 65 -7.39 7.54 5.12
CA GLN A 65 -7.10 8.91 5.58
C GLN A 65 -6.65 9.01 7.04
N GLY A 66 -5.90 8.01 7.54
CA GLY A 66 -5.45 7.97 8.94
C GLY A 66 -6.54 7.61 9.96
N LYS A 67 -7.80 7.46 9.53
CA LYS A 67 -8.91 6.98 10.37
C LYS A 67 -9.09 5.46 10.21
N ARG A 68 -9.51 4.80 11.30
CA ARG A 68 -9.86 3.38 11.29
C ARG A 68 -11.35 3.21 10.99
N TRP A 69 -11.63 2.43 9.95
CA TRP A 69 -12.96 2.09 9.46
C TRP A 69 -13.26 0.64 9.77
N LEU A 70 -14.19 0.41 10.70
CA LEU A 70 -14.64 -0.90 11.16
C LEU A 70 -15.62 -1.47 10.13
N ARG A 71 -15.27 -2.62 9.55
CA ARG A 71 -16.18 -3.32 8.63
C ARG A 71 -17.33 -3.91 9.42
N ASN A 72 -18.55 -3.54 9.08
CA ASN A 72 -19.73 -4.06 9.73
C ASN A 72 -20.00 -5.50 9.22
N GLN A 73 -19.53 -6.52 9.95
CA GLN A 73 -19.59 -7.92 9.52
C GLN A 73 -21.00 -8.56 9.65
N TYR A 74 -22.01 -7.80 10.08
CA TYR A 74 -23.32 -8.33 10.44
C TYR A 74 -24.22 -8.65 9.23
N GLY A 75 -23.75 -8.45 8.00
CA GLY A 75 -24.47 -8.82 6.77
C GLY A 75 -23.57 -9.49 5.72
N LEU A 76 -24.08 -10.54 5.07
CA LEU A 76 -23.48 -11.11 3.85
C LEU A 76 -23.42 -10.01 2.77
N GLY A 77 -22.20 -9.63 2.36
CA GLY A 77 -22.01 -8.61 1.31
C GLY A 77 -22.10 -7.16 1.79
N CYS A 78 -22.00 -6.90 3.10
CA CYS A 78 -21.96 -5.55 3.63
C CYS A 78 -20.57 -4.91 3.43
N ASP A 79 -20.53 -3.88 2.58
CA ASP A 79 -19.37 -3.00 2.39
C ASP A 79 -19.42 -1.76 3.30
N ASP A 80 -20.44 -1.65 4.15
CA ASP A 80 -20.59 -0.54 5.10
C ASP A 80 -19.50 -0.61 6.18
N CYS A 81 -18.79 0.49 6.31
CA CYS A 81 -17.75 0.68 7.30
C CYS A 81 -18.09 1.87 8.18
N THR A 82 -17.84 1.71 9.47
CA THR A 82 -18.10 2.76 10.47
C THR A 82 -16.78 3.27 11.03
N SER A 83 -16.58 4.57 11.02
CA SER A 83 -15.46 5.27 11.67
C SER A 83 -15.62 5.24 13.19
N GLU A 84 -14.52 5.46 13.91
CA GLU A 84 -14.54 5.63 15.38
C GLU A 84 -15.40 6.83 15.83
N SER A 85 -15.56 7.83 14.96
CA SER A 85 -16.41 8.99 15.20
C SER A 85 -17.90 8.76 14.92
N GLY A 86 -18.28 7.57 14.42
CA GLY A 86 -19.66 7.24 14.05
C GLY A 86 -20.02 7.54 12.59
N ASP A 87 -19.11 8.10 11.79
CA ASP A 87 -19.31 8.27 10.35
C ASP A 87 -19.50 6.92 9.66
N LYS A 88 -20.39 6.85 8.67
CA LYS A 88 -20.62 5.64 7.85
C LYS A 88 -20.13 5.89 6.43
N LEU A 89 -19.39 4.92 5.89
CA LEU A 89 -18.83 4.99 4.55
C LEU A 89 -18.76 3.59 3.95
N ASN A 90 -19.10 3.46 2.67
CA ASN A 90 -18.99 2.19 1.97
C ASN A 90 -17.57 1.99 1.41
N ILE A 91 -16.88 0.94 1.88
CA ILE A 91 -15.55 0.54 1.42
C ILE A 91 -15.62 -0.88 0.87
N SER A 92 -15.38 -1.04 -0.43
CA SER A 92 -15.31 -2.36 -1.06
C SER A 92 -13.97 -2.55 -1.76
N ILE A 93 -13.32 -3.69 -1.55
CA ILE A 93 -12.02 -3.98 -2.17
C ILE A 93 -12.18 -4.09 -3.68
N LEU A 94 -11.28 -3.42 -4.42
CA LEU A 94 -11.24 -3.46 -5.87
C LEU A 94 -10.97 -4.91 -6.32
N SER A 95 -11.99 -5.53 -6.92
CA SER A 95 -11.92 -6.89 -7.45
C SER A 95 -12.27 -6.90 -8.93
N ARG A 96 -11.49 -7.61 -9.74
CA ARG A 96 -11.78 -7.76 -11.18
C ARG A 96 -13.02 -8.59 -11.47
N ARG A 97 -13.36 -9.51 -10.58
CA ARG A 97 -14.44 -10.47 -10.82
C ARG A 97 -15.80 -9.94 -10.39
N HIS A 98 -15.81 -9.03 -9.43
CA HIS A 98 -17.04 -8.57 -8.80
C HIS A 98 -16.91 -7.11 -8.41
N ALA A 99 -17.65 -6.26 -9.11
CA ALA A 99 -17.94 -4.91 -8.68
C ALA A 99 -19.17 -4.93 -7.76
N PRO A 100 -19.17 -4.20 -6.65
CA PRO A 100 -20.33 -4.15 -5.77
C PRO A 100 -21.49 -3.38 -6.41
N LYS A 101 -22.73 -3.82 -6.19
CA LYS A 101 -23.92 -3.25 -6.83
C LYS A 101 -24.10 -1.74 -6.58
N TRP A 102 -23.65 -1.26 -5.42
CA TRP A 102 -23.80 0.14 -5.04
C TRP A 102 -22.91 1.10 -5.84
N ILE A 103 -21.94 0.64 -6.63
CA ILE A 103 -21.15 1.51 -7.52
C ILE A 103 -21.79 1.70 -8.90
N GLU A 104 -22.80 0.89 -9.25
CA GLU A 104 -23.46 0.97 -10.56
C GLU A 104 -24.19 2.32 -10.71
N GLY A 105 -23.93 3.03 -11.80
CA GLY A 105 -24.50 4.37 -12.06
C GLY A 105 -23.80 5.53 -11.32
N LYS A 106 -22.71 5.27 -10.58
CA LYS A 106 -21.93 6.30 -9.88
C LYS A 106 -20.72 6.77 -10.67
N VAL A 107 -20.28 8.00 -10.43
CA VAL A 107 -19.07 8.56 -11.06
C VAL A 107 -17.84 8.01 -10.35
N LEU A 108 -17.02 7.25 -11.07
CA LEU A 108 -15.75 6.72 -10.58
C LEU A 108 -14.64 7.76 -10.72
N ARG A 109 -13.98 8.10 -9.62
CA ARG A 109 -12.79 8.97 -9.58
C ARG A 109 -11.63 8.20 -8.99
N VAL A 110 -10.45 8.32 -9.58
CA VAL A 110 -9.23 7.69 -9.03
C VAL A 110 -8.41 8.75 -8.33
N SER A 111 -8.02 8.48 -7.08
CA SER A 111 -7.10 9.34 -6.32
C SER A 111 -5.72 9.33 -6.98
N GLU A 112 -5.00 10.47 -6.99
CA GLU A 112 -3.67 10.56 -7.62
C GLU A 112 -2.70 9.51 -7.04
N ARG A 113 -2.80 9.25 -5.73
CA ARG A 113 -2.00 8.26 -5.00
C ARG A 113 -2.28 6.82 -5.45
N ALA A 114 -3.50 6.57 -5.91
CA ALA A 114 -3.96 5.27 -6.38
C ALA A 114 -3.84 5.10 -7.89
N LYS A 115 -3.63 6.20 -8.63
CA LYS A 115 -3.64 6.23 -10.09
C LYS A 115 -2.61 5.27 -10.69
N GLU A 116 -1.34 5.38 -10.31
CA GLU A 116 -0.28 4.50 -10.81
C GLU A 116 -0.58 3.02 -10.52
N ARG A 117 -1.10 2.74 -9.31
CA ARG A 117 -1.42 1.37 -8.88
C ARG A 117 -2.64 0.82 -9.61
N TYR A 118 -3.61 1.69 -9.90
CA TYR A 118 -4.81 1.36 -10.66
C TYR A 118 -4.48 1.10 -12.13
N GLU A 119 -3.63 1.93 -12.75
CA GLU A 119 -3.13 1.73 -14.11
C GLU A 119 -2.33 0.42 -14.20
N PHE A 120 -1.43 0.16 -13.24
CA PHE A 120 -0.74 -1.12 -13.16
C PHE A 120 -1.73 -2.29 -13.00
N TRP A 121 -2.76 -2.12 -12.17
CA TRP A 121 -3.82 -3.11 -12.01
C TRP A 121 -4.65 -3.32 -13.27
N LEU A 122 -4.83 -2.31 -14.13
CA LEU A 122 -5.47 -2.48 -15.44
C LEU A 122 -4.54 -3.23 -16.42
N SER A 123 -3.26 -2.86 -16.45
CA SER A 123 -2.26 -3.42 -17.37
C SER A 123 -1.91 -4.87 -17.06
N ASN A 124 -1.77 -5.21 -15.78
CA ASN A 124 -1.37 -6.54 -15.31
C ASN A 124 -2.54 -7.54 -15.31
N GLY A 125 -3.50 -7.35 -16.22
CA GLY A 125 -4.75 -8.10 -16.28
C GLY A 125 -5.02 -8.91 -17.52
N ARG A 126 -3.96 -9.22 -18.25
CA ARG A 126 -3.93 -10.32 -19.19
C ARG A 126 -3.80 -11.65 -18.48
#